data_AF-A0A933LFZ2-F1
#
_entry.id   AF-A0A933LFZ2-F1
#
_cell.length_a   1.000
_cell.length_b   1.000
_cell.length_c   1.000
_cell.angle_alpha   90.00
_cell.angle_beta   90.00
_cell.angle_gamma   90.00
#
_symmetry.space_group_name_H-M   'P 1'
#
loop_
_entity.id
_entity.type
_entity.pdbx_description
1 polymer ?
#
loop_
_entity_poly.entity_id
_entity_poly.type
_entity_poly.pdbx_seq_one_letter_code
_entity_poly.pdbx_strand_id
1 'polypeptide(L)'
;MLRLSAFVLLIAGSAVAVSAASRPAAPATRPAATMPATRPVEMLPTATPVPQLVGRDPGYRGVWYGPARINPLLGLRCSGGLAFCPMEHTPVACHAATAKKTFFVYVGSSAAPGQTSGQDPPRIMVSYFDHATGAVPRPVVLIDNLPAGCYGCPTLSIDVAGRLWVFVSLFGTRQPGCILRSVHPYDISAWEKVAEMDFLQPQAWYVPGHGFMLVHCRIEEDRPQLFYAVSPDGLTWSKPQLLADFGLGHSSISGRHQNKIGVAFTYRTPDLPADDRKNLYYVETSDFGNT
;
A
#
# COMPACT_ATOMS: atom_id res chain seq x y z
N MET A 1 7.32 -31.80 -54.54
CA MET A 1 6.15 -32.39 -53.87
C MET A 1 6.33 -32.08 -52.38
N LEU A 2 5.55 -31.25 -51.71
CA LEU A 2 4.10 -31.26 -51.49
C LEU A 2 3.52 -29.83 -51.60
N ARG A 3 2.31 -29.71 -52.14
CA ARG A 3 1.58 -28.45 -52.37
C ARG A 3 0.69 -28.09 -51.18
N LEU A 4 0.65 -26.80 -50.83
CA LEU A 4 -0.43 -26.18 -50.06
C LEU A 4 -1.76 -26.29 -50.83
N SER A 5 -2.87 -26.52 -50.13
CA SER A 5 -4.22 -26.28 -50.63
C SER A 5 -4.99 -25.47 -49.61
N ALA A 6 -5.45 -24.30 -50.05
CA ALA A 6 -6.35 -23.41 -49.33
C ALA A 6 -7.79 -23.91 -49.46
N PHE A 7 -8.59 -23.78 -48.40
CA PHE A 7 -10.05 -23.85 -48.48
C PHE A 7 -10.64 -22.49 -48.13
N VAL A 8 -11.34 -21.92 -49.12
CA VAL A 8 -12.22 -20.76 -49.01
C VAL A 8 -13.58 -21.27 -48.56
N LEU A 9 -14.15 -20.70 -47.50
CA LEU A 9 -15.55 -20.94 -47.12
C LEU A 9 -16.38 -19.68 -47.42
N LEU A 10 -17.29 -19.80 -48.39
CA LEU A 10 -18.34 -18.83 -48.67
C LEU A 10 -19.30 -18.76 -47.48
N ILE A 11 -19.58 -17.55 -46.97
CA ILE A 11 -20.69 -17.32 -46.04
C ILE A 11 -21.90 -16.88 -46.86
N ALA A 12 -22.85 -17.78 -47.06
CA ALA A 12 -24.20 -17.46 -47.51
C ALA A 12 -25.03 -17.01 -46.29
N GLY A 13 -25.67 -15.84 -46.40
CA GLY A 13 -26.50 -15.28 -45.35
C GLY A 13 -27.83 -16.02 -45.22
N SER A 14 -28.14 -16.44 -43.99
CA SER A 14 -29.49 -16.78 -43.57
C SER A 14 -29.71 -16.19 -42.17
N ALA A 15 -30.63 -15.23 -42.09
CA ALA A 15 -31.02 -14.56 -40.86
C ALA A 15 -31.70 -15.57 -39.92
N VAL A 16 -31.07 -15.83 -38.78
CA VAL A 16 -31.69 -16.53 -37.65
C VAL A 16 -32.19 -15.47 -36.67
N ALA A 17 -33.50 -15.46 -36.44
CA ALA A 17 -34.13 -14.59 -35.45
C ALA A 17 -33.59 -14.92 -34.05
N VAL A 18 -32.99 -13.92 -33.39
CA VAL A 18 -32.54 -14.02 -32.00
C VAL A 18 -33.77 -13.90 -31.10
N SER A 19 -34.18 -15.01 -30.48
CA SER A 19 -35.14 -15.02 -29.39
C SER A 19 -34.56 -14.23 -28.22
N ALA A 20 -35.29 -13.21 -27.75
CA ALA A 20 -34.91 -12.44 -26.57
C ALA A 20 -34.84 -13.36 -25.34
N ALA A 21 -33.64 -13.60 -24.82
CA ALA A 21 -33.44 -14.28 -23.56
C ALA A 21 -33.99 -13.41 -22.42
N SER A 22 -34.84 -13.98 -21.58
CA SER A 22 -35.40 -13.33 -20.40
C SER A 22 -34.28 -12.95 -19.42
N ARG A 23 -34.26 -11.67 -19.04
CA ARG A 23 -33.38 -11.08 -18.02
C ARG A 23 -33.45 -11.88 -16.71
N PRO A 24 -32.31 -12.25 -16.08
CA PRO A 24 -32.34 -12.94 -14.80
C PRO A 24 -32.98 -12.06 -13.72
N ALA A 25 -33.78 -12.70 -12.86
CA ALA A 25 -34.44 -12.04 -11.74
C ALA A 25 -33.44 -11.35 -10.82
N ALA A 26 -33.85 -10.20 -10.27
CA ALA A 26 -33.06 -9.48 -9.27
C ALA A 26 -32.71 -10.39 -8.09
N PRO A 27 -31.50 -10.30 -7.51
CA PRO A 27 -31.14 -11.11 -6.36
C PRO A 27 -32.10 -10.83 -5.20
N ALA A 28 -32.54 -11.90 -4.54
CA ALA A 28 -33.39 -11.82 -3.36
C ALA A 28 -32.74 -10.92 -2.31
N THR A 29 -33.49 -9.94 -1.80
CA THR A 29 -33.09 -9.08 -0.70
C THR A 29 -32.85 -9.94 0.54
N ARG A 30 -31.59 -10.10 0.93
CA ARG A 30 -31.22 -10.76 2.19
C ARG A 30 -31.83 -9.93 3.34
N PRO A 31 -32.56 -10.54 4.29
CA PRO A 31 -33.06 -9.80 5.44
C PRO A 31 -31.90 -9.14 6.17
N ALA A 32 -32.06 -7.85 6.49
CA ALA A 32 -31.11 -7.10 7.29
C ALA A 32 -31.00 -7.80 8.66
N ALA A 33 -29.89 -8.50 8.87
CA ALA A 33 -29.55 -8.95 10.20
C ALA A 33 -29.39 -7.68 11.06
N THR A 34 -30.10 -7.63 12.18
CA THR A 34 -29.89 -6.59 13.20
C THR A 34 -28.43 -6.72 13.64
N MET A 35 -27.59 -5.79 13.17
CA MET A 35 -26.18 -5.76 13.53
C MET A 35 -26.07 -5.57 15.05
N PRO A 36 -25.18 -6.30 15.74
CA PRO A 36 -24.86 -5.99 17.12
C PRO A 36 -24.36 -4.54 17.21
N ALA A 37 -24.73 -3.83 18.28
CA ALA A 37 -24.20 -2.50 18.53
C ALA A 37 -22.66 -2.52 18.45
N THR A 38 -22.10 -1.64 17.64
CA THR A 38 -20.66 -1.45 17.44
C THR A 38 -19.98 -1.24 18.79
N ARG A 39 -19.12 -2.17 19.17
CA ARG A 39 -18.30 -2.03 20.38
C ARG A 39 -17.37 -0.82 20.17
N PRO A 40 -17.29 0.13 21.12
CA PRO A 40 -16.39 1.27 20.98
C PRO A 40 -14.97 0.79 20.74
N VAL A 41 -14.35 1.29 19.67
CA VAL A 41 -12.95 1.00 19.35
C VAL A 41 -12.07 1.70 20.39
N GLU A 42 -11.17 0.94 21.02
CA GLU A 42 -10.25 1.50 22.01
C GLU A 42 -9.21 2.40 21.35
N MET A 43 -9.06 3.63 21.85
CA MET A 43 -8.11 4.62 21.35
C MET A 43 -6.83 4.64 22.18
N LEU A 44 -5.68 4.77 21.49
CA LEU A 44 -4.38 5.02 22.09
C LEU A 44 -4.25 6.49 22.51
N PRO A 45 -3.33 6.82 23.42
CA PRO A 45 -3.04 8.21 23.78
C PRO A 45 -2.68 9.04 22.56
N THR A 46 -3.14 10.30 22.53
CA THR A 46 -2.77 11.26 21.49
C THR A 46 -1.26 11.48 21.47
N ALA A 47 -0.65 11.31 20.31
CA ALA A 47 0.78 11.47 20.16
C ALA A 47 1.18 12.95 20.11
N THR A 48 2.36 13.27 20.66
CA THR A 48 2.98 14.60 20.57
C THR A 48 4.02 14.57 19.46
N PRO A 49 3.81 15.30 18.36
CA PRO A 49 4.78 15.32 17.28
C PRO A 49 6.12 15.92 17.72
N VAL A 50 7.21 15.35 17.20
CA VAL A 50 8.57 15.83 17.42
C VAL A 50 9.23 16.18 16.09
N PRO A 51 10.10 17.19 16.02
CA PRO A 51 10.80 17.53 14.78
C PRO A 51 11.54 16.32 14.18
N GLN A 52 11.37 16.09 12.88
CA GLN A 52 12.09 15.05 12.14
C GLN A 52 13.23 15.72 11.38
N LEU A 53 14.46 15.26 11.62
CA LEU A 53 15.60 15.70 10.84
C LEU A 53 15.48 15.16 9.42
N VAL A 54 15.53 16.08 8.45
CA VAL A 54 15.45 15.76 7.03
C VAL A 54 16.58 16.43 6.26
N GLY A 55 16.99 15.82 5.15
CA GLY A 55 18.04 16.34 4.28
C GLY A 55 17.60 16.33 2.82
N ARG A 56 18.31 17.04 1.94
CA ARG A 56 18.13 16.93 0.49
C ARG A 56 19.19 16.00 -0.08
N ASP A 57 18.77 15.14 -1.00
CA ASP A 57 19.71 14.31 -1.77
C ASP A 57 19.95 14.94 -3.15
N PRO A 58 21.17 14.87 -3.71
CA PRO A 58 21.46 15.51 -5.00
C PRO A 58 20.70 14.91 -6.19
N GLY A 59 20.11 13.71 -6.08
CA GLY A 59 19.41 13.09 -7.19
C GLY A 59 18.53 11.89 -6.83
N TYR A 60 18.01 11.24 -7.87
CA TYR A 60 17.16 10.06 -7.74
C TYR A 60 17.97 8.80 -7.93
N ARG A 61 18.01 7.97 -6.89
CA ARG A 61 18.64 6.66 -6.88
C ARG A 61 17.70 5.68 -6.21
N GLY A 62 17.26 4.67 -6.95
CA GLY A 62 16.47 3.57 -6.42
C GLY A 62 17.36 2.45 -5.89
N VAL A 63 16.77 1.55 -5.11
CA VAL A 63 17.43 0.31 -4.69
C VAL A 63 17.09 -0.79 -5.69
N TRP A 64 18.10 -1.56 -6.12
CA TRP A 64 17.91 -2.81 -6.83
C TRP A 64 18.16 -3.97 -5.88
N TYR A 65 17.18 -4.86 -5.75
CA TYR A 65 17.33 -6.07 -4.96
C TYR A 65 17.58 -7.25 -5.88
N GLY A 66 18.53 -8.10 -5.49
CA GLY A 66 18.70 -9.43 -6.03
C GLY A 66 19.16 -10.34 -4.89
N PRO A 67 18.62 -11.55 -4.74
CA PRO A 67 19.12 -12.48 -3.75
C PRO A 67 20.60 -12.78 -4.04
N ALA A 68 21.36 -13.02 -2.97
CA ALA A 68 22.78 -13.36 -3.06
C ALA A 68 23.05 -14.66 -3.85
N ARG A 69 22.02 -15.49 -4.11
CA ARG A 69 22.11 -16.73 -4.88
C ARG A 69 20.89 -16.88 -5.79
N ILE A 70 21.14 -17.14 -7.08
CA ILE A 70 20.12 -17.48 -8.07
C ILE A 70 19.66 -18.92 -7.80
N ASN A 71 18.35 -19.16 -7.71
CA ASN A 71 17.85 -20.54 -7.75
C ASN A 71 17.94 -21.03 -9.21
N PRO A 72 18.66 -22.12 -9.51
CA PRO A 72 18.87 -22.56 -10.89
C PRO A 72 17.60 -23.10 -11.59
N LEU A 73 16.56 -23.47 -10.83
CA LEU A 73 15.29 -23.98 -11.37
C LEU A 73 14.18 -22.91 -11.40
N LEU A 74 14.19 -21.98 -10.45
CA LEU A 74 13.13 -20.98 -10.25
C LEU A 74 13.58 -19.53 -10.52
N GLY A 75 14.86 -19.29 -10.83
CA GLY A 75 15.42 -17.95 -10.98
C GLY A 75 15.56 -17.18 -9.66
N LEU A 76 15.53 -15.85 -9.72
CA LEU A 76 15.52 -14.98 -8.55
C LEU A 76 14.08 -14.90 -8.00
N ARG A 77 13.84 -15.34 -6.76
CA ARG A 77 12.47 -15.35 -6.16
C ARG A 77 11.88 -13.95 -5.94
N CYS A 78 12.71 -12.99 -5.59
CA CYS A 78 12.34 -11.58 -5.53
C CYS A 78 13.55 -10.79 -6.02
N SER A 79 13.44 -10.09 -7.14
CA SER A 79 14.52 -9.25 -7.66
C SER A 79 13.98 -8.17 -8.56
N GLY A 80 14.64 -7.02 -8.59
CA GLY A 80 14.22 -5.87 -9.37
C GLY A 80 14.38 -4.56 -8.60
N GLY A 81 13.88 -3.48 -9.21
CA GLY A 81 13.80 -2.19 -8.54
C GLY A 81 12.84 -2.24 -7.35
N LEU A 82 13.34 -2.03 -6.13
CA LEU A 82 12.54 -2.00 -4.92
C LEU A 82 12.06 -0.63 -4.50
N ALA A 83 12.32 0.41 -5.30
CA ALA A 83 11.95 1.78 -4.94
C ALA A 83 10.46 1.94 -4.56
N PHE A 84 9.58 1.09 -5.11
CA PHE A 84 8.14 1.06 -4.84
C PHE A 84 7.62 -0.37 -4.49
N CYS A 85 8.49 -1.24 -3.96
CA CYS A 85 8.18 -2.66 -3.73
C CYS A 85 8.34 -3.02 -2.23
N PRO A 86 7.60 -4.01 -1.68
CA PRO A 86 6.51 -4.79 -2.30
C PRO A 86 5.26 -3.93 -2.59
N MET A 87 4.51 -4.22 -3.66
CA MET A 87 3.30 -3.44 -4.04
C MET A 87 2.15 -3.49 -3.03
N GLU A 88 2.33 -4.17 -1.90
CA GLU A 88 1.36 -4.29 -0.81
C GLU A 88 1.32 -3.03 0.10
N HIS A 89 2.13 -2.00 -0.19
CA HIS A 89 2.00 -0.68 0.41
C HIS A 89 1.46 0.33 -0.61
N THR A 90 0.40 1.06 -0.24
CA THR A 90 -0.31 1.97 -1.16
C THR A 90 -1.10 3.04 -0.40
N PRO A 91 -1.23 4.28 -0.90
CA PRO A 91 -0.63 4.80 -2.11
C PRO A 91 0.84 5.18 -1.94
N VAL A 92 1.65 5.06 -2.99
CA VAL A 92 3.02 5.61 -3.04
C VAL A 92 3.10 6.99 -3.70
N ALA A 93 2.01 7.40 -4.37
CA ALA A 93 1.90 8.71 -5.00
C ALA A 93 0.48 9.26 -4.86
N CYS A 94 0.39 10.56 -4.60
CA CYS A 94 -0.87 11.27 -4.39
C CYS A 94 -0.88 12.57 -5.20
N HIS A 95 -1.92 12.75 -6.03
CA HIS A 95 -2.13 14.00 -6.75
C HIS A 95 -2.89 15.00 -5.88
N ALA A 96 -2.34 16.21 -5.76
CA ALA A 96 -2.97 17.37 -5.14
C ALA A 96 -3.28 18.42 -6.21
N ALA A 97 -4.54 18.43 -6.68
CA ALA A 97 -4.99 19.37 -7.71
C ALA A 97 -4.81 20.83 -7.28
N THR A 98 -5.12 21.16 -6.02
CA THR A 98 -4.97 22.52 -5.45
C THR A 98 -3.54 23.05 -5.55
N ALA A 99 -2.55 22.18 -5.36
CA ALA A 99 -1.15 22.53 -5.44
C ALA A 99 -0.54 22.33 -6.84
N LYS A 100 -1.30 21.76 -7.79
CA LYS A 100 -0.82 21.30 -9.10
C LYS A 100 0.43 20.41 -8.99
N LYS A 101 0.44 19.50 -8.00
CA LYS A 101 1.57 18.62 -7.71
C LYS A 101 1.13 17.18 -7.59
N THR A 102 1.98 16.25 -8.00
CA THR A 102 1.85 14.82 -7.63
C THR A 102 3.02 14.48 -6.73
N PHE A 103 2.74 14.29 -5.44
CA PHE A 103 3.73 13.87 -4.45
C PHE A 103 3.94 12.38 -4.55
N PHE A 104 5.15 11.91 -4.27
CA PHE A 104 5.49 10.50 -4.26
C PHE A 104 6.57 10.19 -3.23
N VAL A 105 6.51 8.97 -2.68
CA VAL A 105 7.48 8.42 -1.73
C VAL A 105 8.10 7.16 -2.30
N TYR A 106 9.37 6.91 -1.98
CA TYR A 106 10.08 5.75 -2.48
C TYR A 106 11.27 5.37 -1.59
N VAL A 107 11.74 4.13 -1.75
CA VAL A 107 12.97 3.64 -1.14
C VAL A 107 14.16 4.00 -2.02
N GLY A 108 15.07 4.81 -1.50
CA GLY A 108 16.26 5.27 -2.20
C GLY A 108 17.57 4.76 -1.60
N SER A 109 18.69 5.22 -2.19
CA SER A 109 20.04 4.93 -1.71
C SER A 109 20.97 6.14 -1.90
N SER A 110 21.95 6.31 -1.01
CA SER A 110 23.10 7.20 -1.21
C SER A 110 24.14 6.65 -2.19
N ALA A 111 24.14 5.33 -2.41
CA ALA A 111 25.20 4.65 -3.13
C ALA A 111 25.32 5.15 -4.57
N ALA A 112 26.55 5.16 -5.09
CA ALA A 112 26.77 5.37 -6.51
C ALA A 112 26.10 4.23 -7.31
N PRO A 113 25.55 4.50 -8.52
CA PRO A 113 24.97 3.46 -9.36
C PRO A 113 25.94 2.29 -9.58
N GLY A 114 25.44 1.06 -9.44
CA GLY A 114 26.23 -0.17 -9.61
C GLY A 114 26.98 -0.64 -8.36
N GLN A 115 26.92 0.09 -7.24
CA GLN A 115 27.44 -0.38 -5.96
C GLN A 115 26.41 -1.26 -5.23
N THR A 116 26.89 -2.35 -4.64
CA THR A 116 26.06 -3.25 -3.82
C THR A 116 25.78 -2.59 -2.47
N SER A 117 24.51 -2.50 -2.08
CA SER A 117 24.03 -1.89 -0.82
C SER A 117 24.36 -2.69 0.44
N GLY A 118 25.49 -3.39 0.48
CA GLY A 118 26.01 -4.01 1.70
C GLY A 118 26.68 -3.00 2.64
N GLN A 119 27.05 -1.83 2.12
CA GLN A 119 27.68 -0.74 2.89
C GLN A 119 26.80 0.50 3.05
N ASP A 120 25.86 0.74 2.12
CA ASP A 120 24.93 1.87 2.17
C ASP A 120 23.51 1.39 2.50
N PRO A 121 22.98 1.68 3.69
CA PRO A 121 21.61 1.32 4.06
C PRO A 121 20.57 2.06 3.21
N PRO A 122 19.42 1.42 2.88
CA PRO A 122 18.31 2.08 2.19
C PRO A 122 17.79 3.30 2.93
N ARG A 123 17.14 4.20 2.19
CA ARG A 123 16.58 5.48 2.67
C ARG A 123 15.12 5.59 2.31
N ILE A 124 14.34 6.34 3.10
CA ILE A 124 13.00 6.76 2.71
C ILE A 124 13.04 8.17 2.16
N MET A 125 12.53 8.34 0.95
CA MET A 125 12.63 9.56 0.17
C MET A 125 11.23 10.08 -0.19
N VAL A 126 11.08 11.40 -0.28
CA VAL A 126 9.86 12.05 -0.79
C VAL A 126 10.20 13.14 -1.80
N SER A 127 9.38 13.27 -2.83
CA SER A 127 9.42 14.41 -3.74
C SER A 127 8.06 14.63 -4.41
N TYR A 128 8.01 15.47 -5.45
CA TYR A 128 6.83 15.70 -6.25
C TYR A 128 7.14 16.00 -7.72
N PHE A 129 6.20 15.69 -8.61
CA PHE A 129 6.13 16.28 -9.94
C PHE A 129 5.30 17.56 -9.87
N ASP A 130 5.88 18.67 -10.30
CA ASP A 130 5.19 19.95 -10.43
C ASP A 130 4.54 20.06 -11.82
N HIS A 131 3.21 19.99 -11.87
CA HIS A 131 2.47 20.06 -13.14
C HIS A 131 2.48 21.44 -13.77
N ALA A 132 2.78 22.50 -13.02
CA ALA A 132 2.85 23.84 -13.57
C ALA A 132 4.15 24.05 -14.35
N THR A 133 5.25 23.48 -13.88
CA THR A 133 6.59 23.66 -14.47
C THR A 133 7.11 22.45 -15.23
N GLY A 134 6.49 21.28 -15.06
CA GLY A 134 7.01 20.00 -15.57
C GLY A 134 8.26 19.50 -14.84
N ALA A 135 8.62 20.12 -13.71
CA ALA A 135 9.84 19.82 -12.99
C ALA A 135 9.64 18.77 -11.89
N VAL A 136 10.73 18.07 -11.58
CA VAL A 136 10.84 17.15 -10.45
C VAL A 136 12.02 17.65 -9.60
N PRO A 137 11.80 18.30 -8.44
CA PRO A 137 12.86 18.86 -7.64
C PRO A 137 13.67 17.75 -6.97
N ARG A 138 14.82 18.09 -6.39
CA ARG A 138 15.63 17.13 -5.64
C ARG A 138 14.85 16.52 -4.46
N PRO A 139 14.93 15.21 -4.23
CA PRO A 139 14.16 14.55 -3.19
C PRO A 139 14.65 14.91 -1.79
N VAL A 140 13.75 14.79 -0.81
CA VAL A 140 14.03 14.94 0.62
C VAL A 140 14.17 13.54 1.22
N VAL A 141 15.25 13.35 1.98
CA VAL A 141 15.50 12.17 2.81
C VAL A 141 14.68 12.33 4.09
N LEU A 142 13.64 11.50 4.24
CA LEU A 142 12.79 11.46 5.44
C LEU A 142 13.41 10.62 6.54
N ILE A 143 13.99 9.48 6.17
CA ILE A 143 14.68 8.58 7.07
C ILE A 143 15.97 8.17 6.37
N ASP A 144 17.09 8.50 7.00
CA ASP A 144 18.40 8.03 6.59
C ASP A 144 18.76 6.76 7.36
N ASN A 145 19.58 5.90 6.75
CA ASN A 145 20.11 4.69 7.36
C ASN A 145 19.06 3.72 7.92
N LEU A 146 18.22 3.17 7.04
CA LEU A 146 17.31 2.09 7.45
C LEU A 146 18.08 0.90 8.05
N PRO A 147 17.50 0.22 9.05
CA PRO A 147 18.10 -0.97 9.65
C PRO A 147 18.50 -2.02 8.60
N ALA A 148 19.61 -2.73 8.84
CA ALA A 148 20.08 -3.76 7.92
C ALA A 148 19.01 -4.85 7.69
N GLY A 149 18.69 -5.12 6.43
CA GLY A 149 17.63 -6.07 6.02
C GLY A 149 16.22 -5.49 6.03
N CYS A 150 16.03 -4.23 6.41
CA CYS A 150 14.75 -3.54 6.30
C CYS A 150 14.58 -2.99 4.89
N TYR A 151 13.52 -3.39 4.21
CA TYR A 151 13.16 -2.83 2.91
C TYR A 151 12.61 -1.41 3.05
N GLY A 152 11.88 -1.13 4.13
CA GLY A 152 11.11 0.11 4.30
C GLY A 152 9.96 0.16 3.30
N CYS A 153 8.71 0.09 3.74
CA CYS A 153 7.56 0.21 2.83
C CYS A 153 6.86 1.55 3.08
N PRO A 154 7.24 2.64 2.36
CA PRO A 154 6.66 3.94 2.60
C PRO A 154 5.34 4.11 1.84
N THR A 155 4.30 4.52 2.55
CA THR A 155 3.02 4.92 1.97
C THR A 155 2.78 6.40 2.24
N LEU A 156 2.15 7.10 1.30
CA LEU A 156 1.84 8.51 1.31
C LEU A 156 0.32 8.73 1.31
N SER A 157 -0.16 9.64 2.15
CA SER A 157 -1.52 10.18 2.07
C SER A 157 -1.50 11.71 2.26
N ILE A 158 -2.56 12.38 1.81
CA ILE A 158 -2.73 13.84 1.96
C ILE A 158 -4.04 14.09 2.68
N ASP A 159 -4.02 14.88 3.76
CA ASP A 159 -5.23 15.25 4.49
C ASP A 159 -5.95 16.46 3.87
N VAL A 160 -7.11 16.83 4.43
CA VAL A 160 -7.92 17.95 3.94
C VAL A 160 -7.21 19.31 4.07
N ALA A 161 -6.28 19.44 5.02
CA ALA A 161 -5.48 20.66 5.21
C ALA A 161 -4.29 20.72 4.24
N GLY A 162 -4.09 19.69 3.41
CA GLY A 162 -2.98 19.57 2.47
C GLY A 162 -1.67 19.10 3.11
N ARG A 163 -1.68 18.66 4.36
CA ARG A 163 -0.48 18.08 4.99
C ARG A 163 -0.20 16.73 4.36
N LEU A 164 1.08 16.45 4.16
CA LEU A 164 1.55 15.18 3.63
C LEU A 164 1.82 14.26 4.82
N TRP A 165 1.41 12.99 4.71
CA TRP A 165 1.58 11.98 5.73
C TRP A 165 2.30 10.78 5.14
N VAL A 166 3.39 10.35 5.76
CA VAL A 166 4.20 9.22 5.31
C VAL A 166 4.25 8.16 6.39
N PHE A 167 3.82 6.95 6.06
CA PHE A 167 3.79 5.78 6.92
C PHE A 167 4.90 4.84 6.48
N VAL A 168 5.87 4.59 7.36
CA VAL A 168 7.02 3.74 7.03
C VAL A 168 7.03 2.53 7.95
N SER A 169 6.86 1.34 7.39
CA SER A 169 7.06 0.11 8.16
C SER A 169 8.53 -0.26 8.26
N LEU A 170 8.95 -0.72 9.43
CA LEU A 170 10.28 -1.28 9.68
C LEU A 170 10.19 -2.80 9.91
N PHE A 171 10.50 -3.30 11.12
CA PHE A 171 10.47 -4.73 11.46
C PHE A 171 9.31 -5.12 12.38
N GLY A 172 8.23 -4.36 12.37
CA GLY A 172 7.06 -4.59 13.23
C GLY A 172 7.44 -4.50 14.72
N THR A 173 7.08 -5.51 15.51
CA THR A 173 7.34 -5.54 16.96
C THR A 173 8.82 -5.42 17.36
N ARG A 174 9.76 -5.84 16.50
CA ARG A 174 11.21 -5.72 16.78
C ARG A 174 11.69 -4.27 16.68
N GLN A 175 11.07 -3.49 15.80
CA GLN A 175 11.35 -2.08 15.62
C GLN A 175 10.12 -1.45 14.94
N PRO A 176 9.32 -0.65 15.68
CA PRO A 176 8.06 -0.15 15.17
C PRO A 176 8.28 0.74 13.95
N GLY A 177 7.29 0.75 13.05
CA GLY A 177 7.23 1.74 11.99
C GLY A 177 7.00 3.14 12.54
N CYS A 178 7.09 4.15 11.68
CA CYS A 178 6.83 5.53 12.06
C CYS A 178 5.84 6.22 11.12
N ILE A 179 5.15 7.21 11.68
CA ILE A 179 4.25 8.11 10.96
C ILE A 179 4.90 9.48 10.97
N LEU A 180 5.16 10.01 9.78
CA LEU A 180 5.72 11.34 9.57
C LEU A 180 4.66 12.25 8.96
N ARG A 181 4.66 13.53 9.34
CA ARG A 181 3.79 14.56 8.78
C ARG A 181 4.61 15.75 8.30
N SER A 182 4.31 16.30 7.13
CA SER A 182 4.94 17.55 6.70
C SER A 182 4.53 18.67 7.64
N VAL A 183 5.38 19.66 7.93
CA VAL A 183 5.04 20.79 8.83
C VAL A 183 4.10 21.79 8.15
N HIS A 184 4.17 21.91 6.83
CA HIS A 184 3.32 22.82 6.05
C HIS A 184 2.54 22.06 4.97
N PRO A 185 1.36 22.57 4.57
CA PRO A 185 0.60 22.00 3.46
C PRO A 185 1.40 21.99 2.16
N TYR A 186 1.37 20.87 1.43
CA TYR A 186 1.99 20.71 0.10
C TYR A 186 3.49 21.06 0.04
N ASP A 187 4.17 20.99 1.18
CA ASP A 187 5.60 21.23 1.32
C ASP A 187 6.30 19.98 1.86
N ILE A 188 7.47 19.67 1.30
CA ILE A 188 8.32 18.55 1.70
C ILE A 188 9.55 19.02 2.50
N SER A 189 9.72 20.33 2.74
CA SER A 189 10.94 20.92 3.31
C SER A 189 11.15 20.65 4.79
N ALA A 190 10.08 20.46 5.56
CA ALA A 190 10.12 20.26 7.01
C ALA A 190 9.09 19.21 7.42
N TRP A 191 9.48 18.35 8.37
CA TRP A 191 8.69 17.21 8.82
C TRP A 191 8.73 17.05 10.34
N GLU A 192 7.74 16.36 10.86
CA GLU A 192 7.66 15.91 12.25
C GLU A 192 7.32 14.43 12.30
N LYS A 193 7.91 13.70 13.25
CA LYS A 193 7.52 12.34 13.58
C LYS A 193 6.34 12.42 14.55
N VAL A 194 5.21 11.88 14.13
CA VAL A 194 3.95 11.91 14.87
C VAL A 194 3.88 10.74 15.85
N ALA A 195 4.08 9.51 15.36
CA ALA A 195 3.92 8.31 16.16
C ALA A 195 4.85 7.19 15.70
N GLU A 196 5.08 6.24 16.60
CA GLU A 196 5.66 4.92 16.28
C GLU A 196 4.61 3.85 16.51
N MET A 197 4.43 2.96 15.55
CA MET A 197 3.38 1.94 15.59
C MET A 197 3.86 0.65 14.91
N ASP A 198 3.37 -0.48 15.39
CA ASP A 198 3.62 -1.79 14.80
C ASP A 198 2.70 -2.03 13.60
N PHE A 199 3.24 -1.80 12.39
CA PHE A 199 2.58 -2.11 11.14
C PHE A 199 3.60 -2.52 10.07
N LEU A 200 3.20 -3.44 9.20
CA LEU A 200 3.92 -3.84 7.99
C LEU A 200 3.03 -3.59 6.77
N GLN A 201 3.65 -3.28 5.63
CA GLN A 201 2.95 -3.05 4.35
C GLN A 201 1.78 -2.04 4.51
N PRO A 202 2.05 -0.82 4.98
CA PRO A 202 1.00 0.13 5.34
C PRO A 202 0.19 0.54 4.11
N GLN A 203 -1.13 0.59 4.27
CA GLN A 203 -2.04 1.10 3.25
C GLN A 203 -2.96 2.15 3.87
N ALA A 204 -2.62 3.42 3.66
CA ALA A 204 -3.15 4.54 4.42
C ALA A 204 -4.08 5.41 3.56
N TRP A 205 -5.35 5.49 3.98
CA TRP A 205 -6.38 6.23 3.27
C TRP A 205 -6.97 7.30 4.18
N TYR A 206 -6.76 8.56 3.84
CA TYR A 206 -7.52 9.66 4.44
C TYR A 206 -8.91 9.74 3.82
N VAL A 207 -9.98 9.96 4.60
CA VAL A 207 -11.33 10.27 4.12
C VAL A 207 -11.82 11.54 4.81
N PRO A 208 -12.21 12.58 4.05
CA PRO A 208 -12.74 13.81 4.63
C PRO A 208 -13.90 13.55 5.61
N GLY A 209 -13.86 14.21 6.77
CA GLY A 209 -14.85 14.07 7.83
C GLY A 209 -14.71 12.81 8.70
N HIS A 210 -13.83 11.87 8.35
CA HIS A 210 -13.60 10.64 9.12
C HIS A 210 -12.16 10.52 9.63
N GLY A 211 -11.18 10.96 8.85
CA GLY A 211 -9.76 10.85 9.18
C GLY A 211 -9.05 9.74 8.41
N PHE A 212 -8.06 9.10 9.00
CA PHE A 212 -7.27 8.02 8.41
C PHE A 212 -7.83 6.65 8.76
N MET A 213 -7.77 5.75 7.78
CA MET A 213 -7.77 4.30 7.99
C MET A 213 -6.46 3.74 7.45
N LEU A 214 -5.75 3.00 8.29
CA LEU A 214 -4.50 2.31 7.99
C LEU A 214 -4.75 0.81 7.96
N VAL A 215 -4.88 0.24 6.77
CA VAL A 215 -4.89 -1.23 6.58
C VAL A 215 -3.43 -1.70 6.56
N HIS A 216 -3.12 -2.74 7.31
CA HIS A 216 -1.74 -3.19 7.47
C HIS A 216 -1.66 -4.65 7.91
N CYS A 217 -0.47 -5.23 7.76
CA CYS A 217 -0.14 -6.55 8.27
C CYS A 217 0.54 -6.44 9.64
N ARG A 218 0.28 -7.41 10.52
CA ARG A 218 1.07 -7.66 11.74
C ARG A 218 1.45 -9.14 11.77
N ILE A 219 2.62 -9.44 12.30
CA ILE A 219 3.10 -10.81 12.47
C ILE A 219 2.79 -11.23 13.91
N GLU A 220 1.80 -12.11 14.07
CA GLU A 220 1.48 -12.74 15.34
C GLU A 220 1.62 -14.25 15.19
N GLU A 221 2.33 -14.90 16.12
CA GLU A 221 2.63 -16.34 16.08
C GLU A 221 3.21 -16.81 14.72
N ASP A 222 4.14 -16.02 14.16
CA ASP A 222 4.76 -16.24 12.84
C ASP A 222 3.79 -16.24 11.64
N ARG A 223 2.55 -15.77 11.82
CA ARG A 223 1.54 -15.62 10.76
C ARG A 223 1.29 -14.15 10.41
N PRO A 224 1.36 -13.77 9.11
CA PRO A 224 0.92 -12.45 8.65
C PRO A 224 -0.61 -12.35 8.69
N GLN A 225 -1.10 -11.64 9.70
CA GLN A 225 -2.52 -11.36 9.90
C GLN A 225 -2.85 -9.95 9.39
N LEU A 226 -4.10 -9.76 8.96
CA LEU A 226 -4.55 -8.52 8.38
C LEU A 226 -5.31 -7.70 9.44
N PHE A 227 -4.88 -6.45 9.61
CA PHE A 227 -5.43 -5.51 10.59
C PHE A 227 -5.81 -4.18 9.92
N TYR A 228 -6.62 -3.40 10.63
CA TYR A 228 -6.79 -1.97 10.35
C TYR A 228 -6.70 -1.15 11.63
N ALA A 229 -6.30 0.11 11.51
CA ALA A 229 -6.40 1.10 12.57
C ALA A 229 -7.01 2.39 12.02
N VAL A 230 -7.75 3.13 12.84
CA VAL A 230 -8.40 4.38 12.44
C VAL A 230 -7.90 5.54 13.29
N SER A 231 -7.89 6.74 12.72
CA SER A 231 -7.54 7.96 13.44
C SER A 231 -8.29 9.16 12.88
N PRO A 232 -9.07 9.89 13.70
CA PRO A 232 -9.81 11.05 13.22
C PRO A 232 -8.91 12.24 12.82
N ASP A 233 -7.72 12.34 13.42
CA ASP A 233 -6.82 13.50 13.34
C ASP A 233 -5.39 13.15 12.89
N GLY A 234 -5.08 11.85 12.75
CA GLY A 234 -3.75 11.32 12.49
C GLY A 234 -2.81 11.33 13.72
N LEU A 235 -3.26 11.82 14.88
CA LEU A 235 -2.49 11.91 16.13
C LEU A 235 -2.97 10.90 17.17
N THR A 236 -4.28 10.65 17.20
CA THR A 236 -4.96 9.74 18.12
C THR A 236 -5.42 8.52 17.34
N TRP A 237 -4.73 7.40 17.49
CA TRP A 237 -4.98 6.18 16.72
C TRP A 237 -5.74 5.15 17.56
N SER A 238 -6.58 4.35 16.93
CA SER A 238 -7.14 3.16 17.59
C SER A 238 -6.06 2.12 17.86
N LYS A 239 -6.32 1.21 18.81
CA LYS A 239 -5.64 -0.09 18.79
C LYS A 239 -5.92 -0.79 17.45
N PRO A 240 -4.96 -1.57 16.92
CA PRO A 240 -5.19 -2.38 15.72
C PRO A 240 -6.41 -3.30 15.91
N GLN A 241 -7.31 -3.27 14.94
CA GLN A 241 -8.49 -4.12 14.85
C GLN A 241 -8.21 -5.25 13.87
N LEU A 242 -8.50 -6.48 14.28
CA LEU A 242 -8.30 -7.65 13.43
C LEU A 242 -9.33 -7.65 12.29
N LEU A 243 -8.85 -7.78 11.05
CA LEU A 243 -9.68 -7.85 9.84
C LEU A 243 -9.79 -9.30 9.35
N ALA A 244 -8.68 -10.02 9.28
CA ALA A 244 -8.66 -11.42 8.87
C ALA A 244 -7.49 -12.19 9.52
N ASP A 245 -7.81 -13.34 10.08
CA ASP A 245 -6.87 -14.32 10.62
C ASP A 245 -7.38 -15.73 10.33
N PHE A 246 -6.96 -16.31 9.21
CA PHE A 246 -7.18 -17.72 8.92
C PHE A 246 -6.12 -18.29 7.98
N GLY A 247 -5.91 -19.60 8.05
CA GLY A 247 -4.80 -20.25 7.34
C GLY A 247 -3.44 -19.88 7.92
N LEU A 248 -2.44 -19.69 7.06
CA LEU A 248 -1.12 -19.18 7.45
C LEU A 248 -0.90 -17.71 7.08
N GLY A 249 -1.99 -16.96 6.88
CA GLY A 249 -1.97 -15.52 6.67
C GLY A 249 -2.30 -15.05 5.26
N HIS A 250 -2.18 -13.74 5.05
CA HIS A 250 -2.78 -13.04 3.93
C HIS A 250 -1.81 -12.07 3.24
N SER A 251 -1.81 -12.07 1.90
CA SER A 251 -1.35 -10.92 1.10
C SER A 251 -2.57 -10.09 0.73
N SER A 252 -2.48 -8.76 0.83
CA SER A 252 -3.63 -7.87 0.64
C SER A 252 -3.30 -6.61 -0.15
N ILE A 253 -4.33 -6.10 -0.82
CA ILE A 253 -4.37 -4.76 -1.40
C ILE A 253 -5.68 -4.09 -0.97
N SER A 254 -5.66 -2.77 -0.90
CA SER A 254 -6.82 -1.96 -0.57
C SER A 254 -6.92 -0.78 -1.53
N GLY A 255 -8.12 -0.20 -1.58
CA GLY A 255 -8.39 0.97 -2.41
C GLY A 255 -9.52 1.79 -1.83
N ARG A 256 -9.41 3.11 -1.99
CA ARG A 256 -10.45 4.05 -1.60
C ARG A 256 -11.24 4.54 -2.81
N HIS A 257 -12.56 4.44 -2.73
CA HIS A 257 -13.48 5.15 -3.62
C HIS A 257 -14.43 6.01 -2.80
N GLN A 258 -14.31 7.35 -2.90
CA GLN A 258 -15.04 8.29 -2.05
C GLN A 258 -14.81 7.97 -0.55
N ASN A 259 -15.87 7.69 0.21
CA ASN A 259 -15.80 7.30 1.62
C ASN A 259 -15.66 5.79 1.84
N LYS A 260 -15.69 4.98 0.78
CA LYS A 260 -15.58 3.53 0.85
C LYS A 260 -14.13 3.09 0.74
N ILE A 261 -13.73 2.16 1.60
CA ILE A 261 -12.43 1.47 1.54
C ILE A 261 -12.71 -0.01 1.35
N GLY A 262 -12.20 -0.56 0.25
CA GLY A 262 -12.25 -2.00 -0.03
C GLY A 262 -10.89 -2.63 0.20
N VAL A 263 -10.89 -3.88 0.68
CA VAL A 263 -9.69 -4.70 0.91
C VAL A 263 -9.90 -6.05 0.24
N ALA A 264 -9.00 -6.37 -0.69
CA ALA A 264 -8.94 -7.68 -1.33
C ALA A 264 -7.72 -8.44 -0.81
N PHE A 265 -7.89 -9.70 -0.44
CA PHE A 265 -6.82 -10.49 0.16
C PHE A 265 -6.91 -11.98 -0.19
N THR A 266 -5.79 -12.66 -0.03
CA THR A 266 -5.58 -14.06 -0.44
C THR A 266 -5.50 -14.98 0.77
N TYR A 267 -5.64 -16.28 0.54
CA TYR A 267 -5.43 -17.32 1.55
C TYR A 267 -4.13 -18.06 1.32
N ARG A 268 -3.31 -18.15 2.36
CA ARG A 268 -2.11 -19.01 2.37
C ARG A 268 -2.45 -20.38 2.95
N THR A 269 -2.31 -21.42 2.13
CA THR A 269 -2.56 -22.80 2.53
C THR A 269 -1.53 -23.28 3.57
N PRO A 270 -1.96 -23.97 4.64
CA PRO A 270 -1.05 -24.73 5.50
C PRO A 270 -0.19 -25.73 4.72
N ASP A 271 1.00 -26.00 5.23
CA ASP A 271 1.93 -27.03 4.72
C ASP A 271 2.46 -26.84 3.29
N LEU A 272 2.14 -25.71 2.64
CA LEU A 272 2.68 -25.31 1.34
C LEU A 272 3.70 -24.17 1.46
N PRO A 273 4.58 -23.98 0.44
CA PRO A 273 5.57 -22.91 0.45
C PRO A 273 4.96 -21.53 0.69
N ALA A 274 5.78 -20.59 1.20
CA ALA A 274 5.35 -19.25 1.58
C ALA A 274 4.76 -18.40 0.45
N ASP A 275 4.93 -18.82 -0.81
CA ASP A 275 4.43 -18.14 -2.00
C ASP A 275 3.11 -18.76 -2.51
N ASP A 276 2.67 -19.88 -1.96
CA ASP A 276 1.36 -20.47 -2.30
C ASP A 276 0.24 -19.56 -1.82
N ARG A 277 -0.55 -19.07 -2.76
CA ARG A 277 -1.73 -18.24 -2.53
C ARG A 277 -2.91 -18.82 -3.29
N LYS A 278 -4.03 -18.96 -2.60
CA LYS A 278 -5.29 -19.44 -3.17
C LYS A 278 -6.41 -18.49 -2.80
N ASN A 279 -7.47 -18.54 -3.60
CA ASN A 279 -8.68 -17.76 -3.46
C ASN A 279 -8.45 -16.23 -3.44
N LEU A 280 -9.53 -15.49 -3.62
CA LEU A 280 -9.55 -14.05 -3.46
C LEU A 280 -10.80 -13.69 -2.67
N TYR A 281 -10.60 -13.05 -1.53
CA TYR A 281 -11.65 -12.54 -0.67
C TYR A 281 -11.71 -11.03 -0.80
N TYR A 282 -12.90 -10.47 -0.57
CA TYR A 282 -13.12 -9.03 -0.59
C TYR A 282 -14.01 -8.63 0.57
N VAL A 283 -13.60 -7.59 1.27
CA VAL A 283 -14.39 -6.88 2.28
C VAL A 283 -14.33 -5.40 2.00
N GLU A 284 -15.37 -4.67 2.36
CA GLU A 284 -15.39 -3.21 2.22
C GLU A 284 -16.12 -2.59 3.39
N THR A 285 -15.81 -1.34 3.67
CA THR A 285 -16.52 -0.54 4.65
C THR A 285 -16.76 0.86 4.11
N SER A 286 -17.91 1.43 4.45
CA SER A 286 -18.26 2.84 4.18
C SER A 286 -18.34 3.69 5.44
N ASP A 287 -18.11 3.08 6.61
CA ASP A 287 -18.31 3.68 7.94
C ASP A 287 -17.12 3.44 8.87
N PHE A 288 -15.93 3.25 8.28
CA PHE A 288 -14.65 3.13 8.98
C PHE A 288 -14.51 1.88 9.85
N GLY A 289 -15.08 0.77 9.39
CA GLY A 289 -14.93 -0.55 10.01
C GLY A 289 -15.97 -0.81 11.10
N ASN A 290 -17.08 -0.07 11.09
CA ASN A 290 -18.24 -0.40 11.92
C ASN A 290 -19.09 -1.51 11.25
N THR A 291 -19.17 -1.49 9.92
CA THR A 291 -19.77 -2.54 9.08
C THR A 291 -18.92 -2.89 7.87
#